data_AF-A0A8K0CLI8-F1
#
_entry.id   AF-A0A8K0CLI8-F1
#
_cell.length_a   1.000
_cell.length_b   1.000
_cell.length_c   1.000
_cell.angle_alpha   90.00
_cell.angle_beta   90.00
_cell.angle_gamma   90.00
#
_symmetry.space_group_name_H-M   'P 1'
#
loop_
_entity.id
_entity.type
_entity.pdbx_description
1 polymer ?
#
loop_
_entity_poly.entity_id
_entity_poly.type
_entity_poly.pdbx_seq_one_letter_code
_entity_poly.pdbx_strand_id
1 'polypeptide(L)'
;MFALGLCFLFTVIHVQGECSGSCNEPILFYEDLNCKPVFASPDDCCPSHYNCSLIEQRANSDAKICYFRDKTYNPGESINDDEIYGNCKIGCKCGKKQSGNMGFTCAVVDCPEWLQQSKPGCYFKHELDKCCTVGEVCGQSNVTCKVDGKTYRVGEQFSPSNNKCTRCICQNEFAGKYEAPFCKKRSCLEEIDRQKEINNFCAPTYTSNNDCCPFSWICPETKDAIVVAKTPSKHP
;
A
#
# COMPACT_ATOMS: atom_id res chain seq x y z
N MET A 1 0.70 1.99 68.13
CA MET A 1 0.11 0.82 67.43
C MET A 1 -1.30 1.20 67.04
N PHE A 2 -1.78 1.17 65.79
CA PHE A 2 -1.24 0.93 64.43
C PHE A 2 -2.21 1.63 63.44
N ALA A 3 -1.88 2.06 62.23
CA ALA A 3 -0.61 2.32 61.51
C ALA A 3 -0.91 3.26 60.31
N LEU A 4 0.08 3.74 59.57
CA LEU A 4 -0.14 4.39 58.27
C LEU A 4 0.04 3.39 57.12
N GLY A 5 -1.01 3.16 56.33
CA GLY A 5 -0.95 2.36 55.11
C GLY A 5 -0.49 3.20 53.91
N LEU A 6 0.68 2.89 53.36
CA LEU A 6 1.18 3.46 52.11
C LEU A 6 0.66 2.66 50.92
N CYS A 7 -0.32 3.20 50.20
CA CYS A 7 -0.74 2.67 48.89
C CYS A 7 0.28 3.06 47.81
N PHE A 8 1.15 2.12 47.42
CA PHE A 8 1.97 2.25 46.22
C PHE A 8 1.12 1.98 44.97
N LEU A 9 0.82 3.04 44.22
CA LEU A 9 0.25 2.94 42.88
C LEU A 9 1.36 2.56 41.89
N PHE A 10 1.39 1.29 41.47
CA PHE A 10 2.26 0.85 40.38
C PHE A 10 1.73 1.35 39.04
N THR A 11 2.30 2.45 38.54
CA THR A 11 2.13 2.86 37.14
C THR A 11 2.86 1.87 36.24
N VAL A 12 2.12 0.99 35.56
CA VAL A 12 2.67 0.12 34.51
C VAL A 12 3.03 0.99 33.31
N ILE A 13 4.31 1.33 33.19
CA ILE A 13 4.84 1.99 31.99
C ILE A 13 4.95 0.91 30.91
N HIS A 14 3.97 0.84 30.02
CA HIS A 14 4.11 0.10 28.77
C HIS A 14 5.14 0.84 27.90
N VAL A 15 6.40 0.44 28.02
CA VAL A 15 7.43 0.73 27.02
C VAL A 15 7.06 -0.08 25.79
N GLN A 16 6.35 0.53 24.85
CA GLN A 16 6.26 -0.02 23.50
C GLN A 16 7.68 -0.02 22.93
N GLY A 17 8.21 -1.21 22.63
CA GLY A 17 9.53 -1.33 22.03
C GLY A 17 9.56 -0.56 20.70
N GLU A 18 10.58 0.28 20.52
CA GLU A 18 10.76 1.02 19.27
C GLU A 18 11.12 0.03 18.15
N CYS A 19 10.13 -0.36 17.36
CA CYS A 19 10.32 -1.23 16.20
C CYS A 19 11.18 -0.52 15.14
N SER A 20 12.48 -0.76 15.20
CA SER A 20 13.49 -0.11 14.35
C SER A 20 13.74 -0.81 13.00
N GLY A 21 13.00 -1.88 12.69
CA GLY A 21 13.18 -2.69 11.49
C GLY A 21 11.96 -2.67 10.56
N SER A 22 12.20 -2.52 9.26
CA SER A 22 11.22 -2.85 8.22
C SER A 22 11.14 -4.37 8.03
N CYS A 23 9.93 -4.92 7.90
CA CYS A 23 9.77 -6.32 7.49
C CYS A 23 10.39 -6.55 6.11
N ASN A 24 11.02 -7.70 5.91
CA ASN A 24 11.77 -8.01 4.68
C ASN A 24 10.87 -8.62 3.59
N GLU A 25 9.61 -8.90 3.93
CA GLU A 25 8.60 -9.47 3.08
C GLU A 25 7.76 -8.38 2.39
N PRO A 26 7.31 -8.60 1.15
CA PRO A 26 6.47 -7.67 0.42
C PRO A 26 5.01 -7.70 0.94
N ILE A 27 4.78 -7.00 2.06
CA ILE A 27 3.50 -7.00 2.78
C ILE A 27 2.46 -6.01 2.25
N LEU A 28 2.88 -5.00 1.47
CA LEU A 28 2.02 -3.87 1.07
C LEU A 28 0.75 -4.31 0.34
N PHE A 29 0.83 -5.36 -0.48
CA PHE A 29 -0.33 -5.94 -1.17
C PHE A 29 -1.46 -6.31 -0.20
N TYR A 30 -1.14 -7.01 0.90
CA TYR A 30 -2.14 -7.43 1.89
C TYR A 30 -2.72 -6.23 2.66
N GLU A 31 -1.91 -5.21 2.92
CA GLU A 31 -2.37 -3.95 3.50
C GLU A 31 -3.33 -3.20 2.56
N ASP A 32 -3.02 -3.15 1.25
CA ASP A 32 -3.84 -2.46 0.24
C ASP A 32 -5.18 -3.18 -0.05
N LEU A 33 -5.29 -4.47 0.31
CA LEU A 33 -6.53 -5.25 0.34
C LEU A 33 -7.36 -5.05 1.63
N ASN A 34 -6.88 -4.21 2.56
CA ASN A 34 -7.41 -4.08 3.93
C ASN A 34 -7.36 -5.36 4.78
N CYS A 35 -6.57 -6.39 4.40
CA CYS A 35 -6.31 -7.54 5.27
C CYS A 35 -5.64 -7.11 6.58
N LYS A 36 -5.88 -7.84 7.67
CA LYS A 36 -5.38 -7.45 9.01
C LYS A 36 -4.12 -8.25 9.37
N PRO A 37 -3.02 -7.60 9.80
CA PRO A 37 -1.81 -8.29 10.23
C PRO A 37 -2.08 -9.12 11.49
N VAL A 38 -1.47 -10.31 11.57
CA VAL A 38 -1.54 -11.20 12.74
C VAL A 38 -0.13 -11.57 13.19
N PHE A 39 0.22 -11.15 14.39
CA PHE A 39 1.52 -11.34 15.03
C PHE A 39 1.53 -12.65 15.83
N ALA A 40 2.68 -13.29 16.01
CA ALA A 40 2.80 -14.51 16.82
C ALA A 40 3.00 -14.18 18.31
N SER A 41 3.66 -13.06 18.60
CA SER A 41 3.84 -12.43 19.91
C SER A 41 3.43 -10.94 19.86
N PRO A 42 2.95 -10.33 20.96
CA PRO A 42 2.73 -8.88 21.03
C PRO A 42 3.99 -8.03 20.81
N ASP A 43 5.18 -8.60 21.01
CA ASP A 43 6.48 -7.94 20.85
C ASP A 43 7.05 -8.09 19.42
N ASP A 44 6.38 -8.81 18.52
CA ASP A 44 6.84 -8.97 17.14
C ASP A 44 6.61 -7.69 16.33
N CYS A 45 7.68 -7.14 15.74
CA CYS A 45 7.55 -5.99 14.82
C CYS A 45 6.95 -6.36 13.46
N CYS A 46 6.88 -7.65 13.10
CA CYS A 46 6.42 -8.13 11.81
C CYS A 46 5.33 -9.19 11.93
N PRO A 47 4.26 -9.13 11.11
CA PRO A 47 3.18 -10.09 11.17
C PRO A 47 3.64 -11.46 10.67
N SER A 48 3.20 -12.51 11.37
CA SER A 48 3.40 -13.91 10.97
C SER A 48 2.56 -14.29 9.74
N HIS A 49 1.39 -13.67 9.58
CA HIS A 49 0.47 -13.82 8.45
C HIS A 49 -0.54 -12.66 8.42
N TYR A 50 -1.34 -12.58 7.37
CA TYR A 50 -2.46 -11.65 7.26
C TYR A 50 -3.79 -12.40 7.27
N ASN A 51 -4.75 -11.93 8.08
CA ASN A 51 -6.13 -12.36 8.01
C ASN A 51 -6.82 -11.63 6.85
N CYS A 52 -7.18 -12.40 5.83
CA CYS A 52 -7.87 -11.97 4.63
C CYS A 52 -9.28 -12.58 4.50
N SER A 53 -9.97 -12.94 5.59
CA SER A 53 -11.30 -13.58 5.51
C SER A 53 -12.38 -12.75 4.81
N LEU A 54 -12.17 -11.44 4.62
CA LEU A 54 -12.97 -10.61 3.71
C LEU A 54 -12.97 -11.15 2.27
N ILE A 55 -11.86 -11.72 1.78
CA ILE A 55 -11.75 -12.29 0.44
C ILE A 55 -12.47 -13.64 0.38
N GLU A 56 -12.32 -14.48 1.43
CA GLU A 56 -13.02 -15.76 1.55
C GLU A 56 -14.55 -15.60 1.48
N GLN A 57 -15.10 -14.58 2.15
CA GLN A 57 -16.53 -14.27 2.12
C GLN A 57 -17.00 -13.86 0.71
N ARG A 58 -16.15 -13.16 -0.06
CA ARG A 58 -16.47 -12.67 -1.42
C ARG A 58 -16.34 -13.74 -2.48
N ALA A 59 -15.36 -14.64 -2.37
CA ALA A 59 -15.22 -15.79 -3.27
C ALA A 59 -16.48 -16.68 -3.27
N ASN A 60 -17.22 -16.69 -2.16
CA ASN A 60 -18.48 -17.40 -1.97
C ASN A 60 -19.75 -16.55 -2.23
N SER A 61 -19.61 -15.32 -2.72
CA SER A 61 -20.71 -14.35 -2.90
C SER A 61 -21.28 -14.32 -4.33
N ASP A 62 -22.36 -13.56 -4.54
CA ASP A 62 -22.96 -13.34 -5.87
C ASP A 62 -21.91 -12.76 -6.84
N ALA A 63 -21.57 -13.51 -7.89
CA ALA A 63 -20.51 -13.19 -8.87
C ALA A 63 -20.84 -12.01 -9.83
N LYS A 64 -21.66 -11.06 -9.36
CA LYS A 64 -22.27 -9.95 -10.11
C LYS A 64 -21.87 -8.56 -9.61
N ILE A 65 -21.06 -8.46 -8.55
CA ILE A 65 -20.53 -7.20 -8.02
C ILE A 65 -18.99 -7.19 -8.07
N CYS A 66 -18.41 -5.99 -8.03
CA CYS A 66 -16.95 -5.80 -7.96
C CYS A 66 -16.52 -5.39 -6.55
N TYR A 67 -15.27 -5.72 -6.20
CA TYR A 67 -14.71 -5.43 -4.88
C TYR A 67 -13.43 -4.60 -4.93
N PHE A 68 -13.33 -3.60 -4.06
CA PHE A 68 -12.12 -2.79 -3.89
C PHE A 68 -12.06 -2.21 -2.47
N ARG A 69 -10.98 -2.50 -1.71
CA ARG A 69 -10.72 -1.99 -0.35
C ARG A 69 -11.94 -2.01 0.56
N ASP A 70 -12.44 -3.22 0.84
CA ASP A 70 -13.67 -3.52 1.60
C ASP A 70 -15.02 -3.00 1.05
N LYS A 71 -15.01 -2.09 0.08
CA LYS A 71 -16.21 -1.60 -0.60
C LYS A 71 -16.70 -2.57 -1.69
N THR A 72 -18.02 -2.59 -1.85
CA THR A 72 -18.73 -3.32 -2.91
C THR A 72 -19.26 -2.35 -3.95
N TYR A 73 -19.17 -2.72 -5.24
CA TYR A 73 -19.63 -1.90 -6.35
C TYR A 73 -20.58 -2.68 -7.25
N ASN A 74 -21.76 -2.14 -7.50
CA ASN A 74 -22.73 -2.69 -8.45
C ASN A 74 -22.29 -2.43 -9.90
N PRO A 75 -22.78 -3.22 -10.88
CA PRO A 75 -22.55 -2.97 -12.29
C PRO A 75 -22.94 -1.54 -12.69
N GLY A 76 -21.97 -0.76 -13.16
CA GLY A 76 -22.17 0.64 -13.54
C GLY A 76 -21.70 1.67 -12.51
N GLU A 77 -21.38 1.28 -11.28
CA GLU A 77 -20.77 2.17 -10.28
C GLU A 77 -19.27 2.36 -10.54
N SER A 78 -18.73 3.49 -10.08
CA SER A 78 -17.33 3.87 -10.26
C SER A 78 -16.61 4.04 -8.91
N ILE A 79 -15.31 3.72 -8.89
CA ILE A 79 -14.41 4.11 -7.81
C ILE A 79 -14.18 5.64 -7.90
N ASN A 80 -14.00 6.32 -6.77
CA ASN A 80 -13.59 7.73 -6.77
C ASN A 80 -12.17 7.85 -7.32
N ASP A 81 -11.95 8.70 -8.32
CA ASP A 81 -10.65 8.90 -8.96
C ASP A 81 -9.58 9.36 -7.94
N ASP A 82 -9.93 10.09 -6.87
CA ASP A 82 -8.96 10.46 -5.83
C ASP A 82 -8.34 9.25 -5.09
N GLU A 83 -9.00 8.08 -5.09
CA GLU A 83 -8.49 6.85 -4.47
C GLU A 83 -7.48 6.07 -5.34
N ILE A 84 -7.39 6.41 -6.64
CA ILE A 84 -6.72 5.62 -7.69
C ILE A 84 -5.83 6.44 -8.63
N TYR A 85 -6.03 7.77 -8.72
CA TYR A 85 -5.34 8.63 -9.68
C TYR A 85 -3.83 8.67 -9.43
N GLY A 86 -3.37 8.50 -8.19
CA GLY A 86 -1.94 8.34 -7.85
C GLY A 86 -1.25 7.10 -8.43
N ASN A 87 -1.97 6.25 -9.17
CA ASN A 87 -1.51 5.09 -9.93
C ASN A 87 -1.95 5.14 -11.41
N CYS A 88 -2.22 6.33 -11.93
CA CYS A 88 -2.51 6.58 -13.35
C CYS A 88 -3.79 5.91 -13.88
N LYS A 89 -4.76 5.64 -13.01
CA LYS A 89 -6.09 5.15 -13.39
C LYS A 89 -7.14 6.22 -13.14
N ILE A 90 -8.09 6.36 -14.06
CA ILE A 90 -9.30 7.18 -13.91
C ILE A 90 -10.53 6.45 -14.44
N GLY A 91 -11.71 6.86 -13.99
CA GLY A 91 -12.99 6.36 -14.47
C GLY A 91 -13.17 4.86 -14.27
N CYS A 92 -12.56 4.27 -13.24
CA CYS A 92 -12.65 2.85 -12.95
C CYS A 92 -14.10 2.44 -12.65
N LYS A 93 -14.73 1.77 -13.62
CA LYS A 93 -16.15 1.39 -13.58
C LYS A 93 -16.32 -0.12 -13.43
N CYS A 94 -17.20 -0.54 -12.52
CA CYS A 94 -17.53 -1.95 -12.32
C CYS A 94 -18.36 -2.48 -13.50
N GLY A 95 -17.94 -3.59 -14.10
CA GLY A 95 -18.63 -4.18 -15.25
C GLY A 95 -18.20 -5.61 -15.56
N LYS A 96 -18.97 -6.28 -16.43
CA LYS A 96 -18.64 -7.63 -16.88
C LYS A 96 -17.44 -7.57 -17.84
N LYS A 97 -16.34 -8.23 -17.49
CA LYS A 97 -15.15 -8.36 -18.33
C LYS A 97 -15.41 -9.37 -19.46
N GLN A 98 -14.59 -9.34 -20.51
CA GLN A 98 -14.68 -10.30 -21.63
C GLN A 98 -14.56 -11.77 -21.18
N SER A 99 -13.84 -12.04 -20.09
CA SER A 99 -13.72 -13.36 -19.45
C SER A 99 -14.99 -13.85 -18.74
N GLY A 100 -16.09 -13.10 -18.78
CA GLY A 100 -17.37 -13.43 -18.15
C GLY A 100 -17.51 -12.99 -16.69
N ASN A 101 -16.39 -12.79 -15.98
CA ASN A 101 -16.36 -12.36 -14.58
C ASN A 101 -16.62 -10.85 -14.44
N MET A 102 -17.07 -10.43 -13.25
CA MET A 102 -17.07 -9.02 -12.88
C MET A 102 -15.67 -8.51 -12.52
N GLY A 103 -15.46 -7.22 -12.75
CA GLY A 103 -14.25 -6.51 -12.35
C GLY A 103 -14.28 -5.07 -12.85
N PHE A 104 -13.25 -4.31 -12.52
CA PHE A 104 -13.15 -2.91 -12.96
C PHE A 104 -12.57 -2.78 -14.36
N THR A 105 -13.02 -1.77 -15.09
CA THR A 105 -12.37 -1.29 -16.31
C THR A 105 -12.14 0.20 -16.16
N CYS A 106 -10.89 0.63 -16.34
CA CYS A 106 -10.43 1.99 -16.11
C CYS A 106 -9.75 2.51 -17.38
N ALA A 107 -9.73 3.83 -17.56
CA ALA A 107 -8.77 4.44 -18.47
C ALA A 107 -7.40 4.54 -17.76
N VAL A 108 -6.33 4.36 -18.52
CA VAL A 108 -4.96 4.68 -18.09
C VAL A 108 -4.65 6.11 -18.54
N VAL A 109 -4.00 6.88 -17.68
CA VAL A 109 -3.62 8.27 -17.95
C VAL A 109 -2.20 8.29 -18.50
N ASP A 110 -2.06 8.80 -19.73
CA ASP A 110 -0.76 9.09 -20.33
C ASP A 110 -0.28 10.49 -19.92
N CYS A 111 0.88 10.57 -19.27
CA CYS A 111 1.40 11.86 -18.79
C CYS A 111 2.33 12.54 -19.81
N PRO A 112 2.17 13.86 -20.05
CA PRO A 112 2.99 14.58 -21.03
C PRO A 112 4.51 14.52 -20.80
N GLU A 113 4.95 14.48 -19.54
CA GLU A 113 6.36 14.38 -19.16
C GLU A 113 7.05 13.06 -19.57
N TRP A 114 6.29 12.03 -19.95
CA TRP A 114 6.87 10.79 -20.49
C TRP A 114 7.38 10.96 -21.92
N LEU A 115 6.90 11.98 -22.63
CA LEU A 115 7.27 12.30 -24.01
C LEU A 115 8.18 13.53 -24.12
N GLN A 116 8.35 14.30 -23.05
CA GLN A 116 9.01 15.60 -23.06
C GLN A 116 9.92 15.78 -21.83
N GLN A 117 11.13 16.30 -22.06
CA GLN A 117 12.00 16.73 -20.96
C GLN A 117 11.53 18.07 -20.39
N SER A 118 11.80 18.32 -19.12
CA SER A 118 11.58 19.65 -18.53
C SER A 118 12.47 20.70 -19.20
N LYS A 119 12.01 21.96 -19.18
CA LYS A 119 12.75 23.09 -19.77
C LYS A 119 14.16 23.22 -19.16
N PRO A 120 15.16 23.71 -19.91
CA PRO A 120 16.51 23.95 -19.38
C PRO A 120 16.49 24.80 -18.11
N GLY A 121 17.12 24.30 -17.03
CA GLY A 121 17.11 24.96 -15.71
C GLY A 121 15.82 24.77 -14.89
N CYS A 122 14.90 23.93 -15.35
CA CYS A 122 13.66 23.57 -14.66
C CYS A 122 13.60 22.06 -14.34
N TYR A 123 12.68 21.68 -13.47
CA TYR A 123 12.38 20.29 -13.11
C TYR A 123 10.89 20.11 -12.84
N PHE A 124 10.41 18.87 -12.97
CA PHE A 124 8.99 18.56 -12.77
C PHE A 124 8.57 18.53 -11.29
N LYS A 125 7.45 19.19 -10.99
CA LYS A 125 6.80 19.18 -9.68
C LYS A 125 5.83 18.02 -9.56
N HIS A 126 5.85 17.33 -8.44
CA HIS A 126 5.00 16.19 -8.13
C HIS A 126 4.17 16.44 -6.85
N GLU A 127 3.06 15.72 -6.71
CA GLU A 127 2.18 15.71 -5.54
C GLU A 127 1.77 14.26 -5.24
N LEU A 128 1.59 13.88 -3.96
CA LEU A 128 1.52 12.47 -3.52
C LEU A 128 0.44 11.63 -4.23
N ASP A 129 -0.71 12.27 -4.47
CA ASP A 129 -1.93 11.66 -5.00
C ASP A 129 -2.15 11.94 -6.49
N LYS A 130 -1.14 12.48 -7.19
CA LYS A 130 -1.18 12.73 -8.63
C LYS A 130 -0.29 11.71 -9.35
N CYS A 131 -0.81 11.12 -10.43
CA CYS A 131 -0.03 10.28 -11.33
C CYS A 131 1.00 11.13 -12.10
N CYS A 132 0.50 12.16 -12.77
CA CYS A 132 1.32 13.04 -13.59
C CYS A 132 1.89 14.20 -12.77
N THR A 133 2.91 14.82 -13.33
CA THR A 133 3.49 16.06 -12.83
C THR A 133 2.45 17.18 -12.85
N VAL A 134 2.49 18.05 -11.83
CA VAL A 134 1.55 19.17 -11.66
C VAL A 134 2.09 20.49 -12.21
N GLY A 135 3.23 20.44 -12.91
CA GLY A 135 3.91 21.59 -13.50
C GLY A 135 5.42 21.49 -13.40
N GLU A 136 6.10 22.61 -13.67
CA GLU A 136 7.55 22.75 -13.57
C GLU A 136 7.93 23.81 -12.53
N VAL A 137 9.08 23.62 -11.88
CA VAL A 137 9.76 24.65 -11.08
C VAL A 137 11.07 24.99 -11.77
N CYS A 138 11.34 26.28 -11.94
CA CYS A 138 12.51 26.80 -12.65
C CYS A 138 13.41 27.62 -11.73
N GLY A 139 14.73 27.55 -11.95
CA GLY A 139 15.73 28.26 -11.16
C GLY A 139 16.23 27.48 -9.94
N GLN A 140 16.98 28.16 -9.07
CA GLN A 140 17.57 27.55 -7.87
C GLN A 140 16.61 27.60 -6.69
N SER A 141 16.31 26.44 -6.10
CA SER A 141 15.65 26.35 -4.79
C SER A 141 16.69 26.37 -3.69
N ASN A 142 16.60 27.34 -2.78
CA ASN A 142 17.42 27.38 -1.56
C ASN A 142 16.95 26.38 -0.49
N VAL A 143 15.73 25.86 -0.61
CA VAL A 143 15.18 24.81 0.28
C VAL A 143 15.35 23.45 -0.38
N THR A 144 15.90 22.50 0.37
CA THR A 144 16.14 21.12 -0.07
C THR A 144 15.94 20.12 1.06
N CYS A 145 15.51 18.91 0.71
CA CYS A 145 15.40 17.77 1.62
C CYS A 145 16.63 16.87 1.43
N LYS A 146 17.31 16.49 2.52
CA LYS A 146 18.42 15.52 2.48
C LYS A 146 17.93 14.17 2.98
N VAL A 147 17.94 13.16 2.10
CA VAL A 147 17.45 11.80 2.37
C VAL A 147 18.42 10.80 1.75
N ASP A 148 18.88 9.83 2.53
CA ASP A 148 19.82 8.78 2.11
C ASP A 148 21.08 9.32 1.39
N GLY A 149 21.62 10.44 1.87
CA GLY A 149 22.77 11.12 1.25
C GLY A 149 22.47 11.85 -0.06
N LYS A 150 21.23 11.80 -0.58
CA LYS A 150 20.76 12.54 -1.75
C LYS A 150 20.09 13.84 -1.33
N THR A 151 20.15 14.84 -2.20
CA THR A 151 19.51 16.15 -2.00
C THR A 151 18.39 16.31 -3.01
N TYR A 152 17.19 16.59 -2.54
CA TYR A 152 15.97 16.79 -3.33
C TYR A 152 15.50 18.24 -3.19
N ARG A 153 15.04 18.86 -4.28
CA ARG A 153 14.44 20.20 -4.30
C ARG A 153 12.95 20.10 -3.97
N VAL A 154 12.37 21.21 -3.51
CA VAL A 154 10.94 21.29 -3.19
C VAL A 154 10.09 20.92 -4.42
N GLY A 155 9.15 19.99 -4.26
CA GLY A 155 8.33 19.43 -5.32
C GLY A 155 8.91 18.19 -6.02
N GLU A 156 10.15 17.79 -5.75
CA GLU A 156 10.70 16.53 -6.27
C GLU A 156 10.17 15.32 -5.49
N GLN A 157 9.83 14.25 -6.21
CA GLN A 157 9.43 12.97 -5.65
C GLN A 157 10.65 12.11 -5.27
N PHE A 158 10.55 11.39 -4.16
CA PHE A 158 11.51 10.36 -3.76
C PHE A 158 10.84 9.16 -3.08
N SER A 159 11.60 8.07 -2.91
CA SER A 159 11.24 6.92 -2.06
C SER A 159 12.42 6.60 -1.15
N PRO A 160 12.24 6.56 0.18
CA PRO A 160 13.33 6.24 1.12
C PRO A 160 13.87 4.82 0.95
N SER A 161 15.16 4.64 1.18
CA SER A 161 15.84 3.35 1.00
C SER A 161 15.46 2.32 2.06
N ASN A 162 15.11 2.76 3.27
CA ASN A 162 14.57 1.95 4.36
C ASN A 162 13.02 1.84 4.33
N ASN A 163 12.35 2.50 3.39
CA ASN A 163 10.89 2.46 3.23
C ASN A 163 10.52 2.63 1.74
N LYS A 164 11.01 1.68 0.92
CA LYS A 164 10.95 1.72 -0.56
C LYS A 164 9.51 1.81 -1.09
N CYS A 165 8.57 1.26 -0.33
CA CYS A 165 7.15 1.22 -0.65
C CYS A 165 6.39 2.49 -0.26
N THR A 166 7.09 3.51 0.23
CA THR A 166 6.55 4.85 0.46
C THR A 166 7.00 5.80 -0.64
N ARG A 167 6.05 6.58 -1.16
CA ARG A 167 6.29 7.73 -2.04
C ARG A 167 6.30 8.98 -1.16
N CYS A 168 7.30 9.84 -1.34
CA CYS A 168 7.43 11.11 -0.64
C CYS A 168 7.61 12.25 -1.62
N ILE A 169 7.16 13.44 -1.25
CA ILE A 169 7.44 14.70 -1.95
C ILE A 169 8.31 15.55 -1.03
N CYS A 170 9.43 16.06 -1.53
CA CYS A 170 10.19 17.05 -0.79
C CYS A 170 9.37 18.35 -0.68
N GLN A 171 9.10 18.79 0.54
CA GLN A 171 8.40 20.04 0.82
C GLN A 171 9.23 20.89 1.79
N ASN A 172 8.82 22.14 1.97
CA ASN A 172 9.30 22.92 3.11
C ASN A 172 8.97 22.17 4.42
N GLU A 173 9.76 22.38 5.47
CA GLU A 173 9.52 21.82 6.81
C GLU A 173 9.63 20.28 6.92
N PHE A 174 10.10 19.58 5.88
CA PHE A 174 10.35 18.14 5.94
C PHE A 174 11.42 17.78 6.99
N ALA A 175 10.98 17.30 8.16
CA ALA A 175 11.81 17.00 9.32
C ALA A 175 12.43 15.57 9.32
N GLY A 176 12.50 14.90 8.17
CA GLY A 176 13.09 13.56 8.05
C GLY A 176 12.15 12.39 8.37
N LYS A 177 10.88 12.64 8.70
CA LYS A 177 9.89 11.60 8.99
C LYS A 177 9.08 11.20 7.75
N TYR A 178 8.91 9.90 7.52
CA TYR A 178 8.23 9.36 6.34
C TYR A 178 6.72 9.17 6.54
N GLU A 179 6.03 10.24 6.96
CA GLU A 179 4.61 10.26 7.28
C GLU A 179 3.84 11.36 6.52
N ALA A 180 2.51 11.35 6.60
CA ALA A 180 1.68 12.41 6.03
C ALA A 180 1.96 13.76 6.73
N PRO A 181 1.93 14.90 6.02
CA PRO A 181 1.51 15.10 4.63
C PRO A 181 2.63 14.96 3.58
N PHE A 182 3.86 14.60 3.98
CA PHE A 182 5.03 14.57 3.11
C PHE A 182 5.17 13.26 2.34
N CYS A 183 4.69 12.16 2.93
CA CYS A 183 4.84 10.81 2.44
C CYS A 183 3.53 10.01 2.54
N LYS A 184 3.34 9.07 1.61
CA LYS A 184 2.21 8.14 1.57
C LYS A 184 2.71 6.76 1.12
N LYS A 185 2.23 5.69 1.75
CA LYS A 185 2.43 4.32 1.23
C LYS A 185 1.88 4.24 -0.20
N ARG A 186 2.61 3.57 -1.09
CA ARG A 186 2.12 3.24 -2.44
C ARG A 186 0.89 2.34 -2.33
N SER A 187 0.17 2.19 -3.42
CA SER A 187 -0.92 1.22 -3.55
C SER A 187 -0.68 0.41 -4.81
N CYS A 188 -1.01 -0.88 -4.74
CA CYS A 188 -0.86 -1.82 -5.84
C CYS A 188 -2.11 -1.88 -6.73
N LEU A 189 -3.30 -1.61 -6.17
CA LEU A 189 -4.59 -1.68 -6.87
C LEU A 189 -4.87 -3.06 -7.50
N GLU A 190 -4.33 -4.14 -6.93
CA GLU A 190 -4.51 -5.50 -7.46
C GLU A 190 -5.99 -5.93 -7.48
N GLU A 191 -6.83 -5.43 -6.57
CA GLU A 191 -8.30 -5.65 -6.64
C GLU A 191 -8.96 -5.07 -7.90
N ILE A 192 -8.33 -4.08 -8.54
CA ILE A 192 -8.78 -3.50 -9.81
C ILE A 192 -8.27 -4.33 -10.98
N ASP A 193 -6.99 -4.72 -10.96
CA ASP A 193 -6.29 -5.31 -12.11
C ASP A 193 -6.24 -6.85 -12.12
N ARG A 194 -6.45 -7.49 -10.97
CA ARG A 194 -6.23 -8.92 -10.68
C ARG A 194 -7.32 -9.53 -9.79
N GLN A 195 -8.53 -8.96 -9.83
CA GLN A 195 -9.67 -9.42 -9.00
C GLN A 195 -10.01 -10.90 -9.21
N LYS A 196 -9.81 -11.42 -10.43
CA LYS A 196 -10.01 -12.83 -10.74
C LYS A 196 -8.99 -13.69 -9.99
N GLU A 197 -7.71 -13.30 -10.02
CA GLU A 197 -6.62 -14.03 -9.39
C GLU A 197 -6.79 -14.02 -7.85
N ILE A 198 -7.14 -12.86 -7.28
CA ILE A 198 -7.44 -12.71 -5.85
C ILE A 198 -8.62 -13.59 -5.42
N ASN A 199 -9.74 -13.55 -6.16
CA ASN A 199 -10.94 -14.34 -5.82
C ASN A 199 -10.74 -15.86 -6.00
N ASN A 200 -9.75 -16.29 -6.79
CA ASN A 200 -9.36 -17.69 -6.95
C ASN A 200 -8.23 -18.11 -6.00
N PHE A 201 -7.90 -17.29 -4.99
CA PHE A 201 -6.84 -17.55 -4.01
C PHE A 201 -5.46 -17.80 -4.64
N CYS A 202 -5.18 -17.14 -5.78
CA CYS A 202 -3.87 -17.23 -6.41
C CYS A 202 -2.81 -16.57 -5.52
N ALA A 203 -1.65 -17.21 -5.37
CA ALA A 203 -0.53 -16.66 -4.63
C ALA A 203 0.14 -15.54 -5.44
N PRO A 204 0.35 -14.34 -4.86
CA PRO A 204 1.11 -13.29 -5.51
C PRO A 204 2.59 -13.69 -5.62
N THR A 205 3.24 -13.31 -6.71
CA THR A 205 4.67 -13.53 -6.95
C THR A 205 5.39 -12.22 -7.16
N TYR A 206 6.63 -12.16 -6.67
CA TYR A 206 7.50 -10.99 -6.70
C TYR A 206 8.83 -11.38 -7.36
N THR A 207 9.49 -10.44 -8.01
CA THR A 207 10.80 -10.64 -8.65
C THR A 207 11.95 -10.44 -7.67
N SER A 208 11.72 -9.64 -6.62
CA SER A 208 12.66 -9.38 -5.54
C SER A 208 11.91 -9.19 -4.21
N ASN A 209 12.56 -9.47 -3.09
CA ASN A 209 12.08 -9.08 -1.75
C ASN A 209 11.98 -7.55 -1.57
N ASN A 210 12.51 -6.77 -2.52
CA ASN A 210 12.40 -5.31 -2.54
C ASN A 210 11.17 -4.79 -3.32
N ASP A 211 10.42 -5.68 -3.98
CA ASP A 211 9.24 -5.30 -4.75
C ASP A 211 8.09 -4.97 -3.78
N CYS A 212 7.36 -3.90 -4.06
CA CYS A 212 6.25 -3.49 -3.19
C CYS A 212 4.92 -4.12 -3.59
N CYS A 213 4.76 -4.49 -4.86
CA CYS A 213 3.52 -5.00 -5.44
C CYS A 213 3.81 -6.25 -6.27
N PRO A 214 2.86 -7.19 -6.37
CA PRO A 214 3.04 -8.42 -7.14
C PRO A 214 3.34 -8.12 -8.61
N PHE A 215 4.21 -8.92 -9.21
CA PHE A 215 4.46 -8.87 -10.65
C PHE A 215 3.58 -9.88 -11.42
N SER A 216 3.34 -11.06 -10.85
CA SER A 216 2.56 -12.13 -11.45
C SER A 216 1.88 -12.99 -10.38
N TRP A 217 1.14 -14.02 -10.77
CA TRP A 217 0.27 -14.81 -9.89
C TRP A 217 0.36 -16.30 -10.21
N ILE A 218 0.38 -17.14 -9.18
CA ILE A 218 0.29 -18.61 -9.30
C ILE A 218 -1.06 -19.04 -8.74
N CYS A 219 -1.94 -19.55 -9.60
CA CYS A 219 -3.26 -20.00 -9.19
C CYS A 219 -3.27 -21.49 -8.82
N PRO A 220 -4.04 -21.93 -7.81
CA PRO A 220 -4.16 -23.34 -7.46
C PRO A 220 -4.68 -24.19 -8.63
N GLU A 221 -4.04 -25.32 -8.88
CA GLU A 221 -4.54 -26.37 -9.77
C GLU A 221 -5.47 -27.34 -9.01
N THR A 222 -6.20 -28.20 -9.72
CA THR A 222 -7.14 -29.17 -9.13
C THR A 222 -6.52 -30.20 -8.19
N LYS A 223 -5.20 -30.35 -8.22
CA LYS A 223 -4.41 -31.23 -7.35
C LYS A 223 -3.89 -30.52 -6.09
N ASP A 224 -3.97 -29.19 -6.03
CA ASP A 224 -3.39 -28.38 -4.98
C ASP A 224 -4.39 -28.19 -3.84
N ALA A 225 -3.90 -28.18 -2.61
CA ALA A 225 -4.72 -27.95 -1.43
C ALA A 225 -4.61 -26.49 -0.97
N ILE A 226 -5.71 -25.75 -1.00
CA ILE A 226 -5.81 -24.45 -0.31
C ILE A 226 -5.88 -24.72 1.19
N VAL A 227 -4.75 -24.62 1.88
CA VAL A 227 -4.68 -24.76 3.33
C VAL A 227 -5.05 -23.42 3.97
N VAL A 228 -6.29 -23.31 4.46
CA VAL A 228 -6.66 -22.21 5.37
C VAL A 228 -5.75 -22.28 6.59
N ALA A 229 -4.98 -21.22 6.81
CA ALA A 229 -4.09 -21.12 7.95
C ALA A 229 -4.92 -21.15 9.25
N LYS A 230 -4.97 -22.33 9.89
CA LYS A 230 -5.45 -22.42 11.27
C LYS A 230 -4.54 -21.56 12.14
N THR A 231 -5.14 -20.83 13.08
CA THR A 231 -4.47 -19.96 14.05
C THR A 231 -3.16 -20.58 14.51
N PRO A 232 -2.01 -19.87 14.45
CA PRO A 232 -0.69 -20.49 14.50
C PRO A 232 -0.57 -21.43 15.70
N SER A 233 -0.52 -22.73 15.41
CA SER A 233 -0.20 -23.74 16.40
C SER A 233 1.19 -23.44 16.92
N LYS A 234 1.31 -23.15 18.22
CA LYS A 234 2.60 -22.99 18.89
C LYS A 234 3.49 -24.17 18.52
N HIS A 235 4.54 -23.92 17.76
CA HIS A 235 5.59 -24.90 17.58
C HIS A 235 6.43 -24.93 18.88
N PRO A 236 6.81 -26.12 19.36
CA PRO A 236 7.53 -26.28 20.63
C PRO A 236 8.97 -25.80 20.57
#